data_AF-A0A7S8HTU9-F1
#
_entry.id   AF-A0A7S8HTU9-F1
#
_cell.length_a   1.000
_cell.length_b   1.000
_cell.length_c   1.000
_cell.angle_alpha   90.00
_cell.angle_beta   90.00
_cell.angle_gamma   90.00
#
_symmetry.space_group_name_H-M   'P 1'
#
loop_
_entity.id
_entity.type
_entity.pdbx_description
1 polymer ?
#
loop_
_entity_poly.entity_id
_entity_poly.type
_entity_poly.pdbx_seq_one_letter_code
_entity_poly.pdbx_strand_id
1 'polypeptide(L)'
;MSQSYDDAGEGAVFLGFWVDYARGDILGATLTLRARHALVLLAFLAVLVAFSATRSWLFWRFLLHSFISGKAEDACAPALLRHKVIIRNAVTPSAVLWSLLSTSSLKPNTRKDSQRGFFLGLFSAGHVLAFAAASILTSQVIVGQTVVSRITGTCGQWTTTYEEGFMENDVYFLGLELTRNATIDADNYVRNCHSNRGTSRQIMSCNKLLTRELSFRTETDAECPFGDNECLTGNRPFVMDSGNITFADLGINSKFARRLSVRRRSTCAPLDAERFRVPNPPELAANALVEFSTYAFLMSNGTPIGSQYVRHPNVSLDYDLQAYAIVPPPGVSSVELAAPLQKDQDDHTVSLVVLSGTGIIFTSPNDDPLFSAQRKARNSTSYKMDKAVNMIGCDERAQLCSSLTGRCTSWEGLPPLFPDALSVLGGEVAEDDAMDIVRSTILIQVLLQMTLLPESVGERTAASALQAGRYLYAGRQVRIEPEQWKRELEYWFAIGLARLQLEVLGTVEKPPGVDPSMAVNLWEKDKFKALKELCGGIKFTSPGHTSLSTLGFGLILGMSGALVLLSFADVVVPWLLRRHGYEFQEWQQTDMLKLLERTLEVERRLDTVAEPFLNREKP
;
A
#
# COMPACT_ATOMS: atom_id res chain seq x y z
N MET A 1 -23.25 17.07 16.77
CA MET A 1 -22.16 16.09 16.92
C MET A 1 -21.99 15.43 15.56
N SER A 2 -21.14 15.98 14.69
CA SER A 2 -20.84 15.33 13.42
C SER A 2 -20.00 14.09 13.74
N GLN A 3 -20.52 12.90 13.50
CA GLN A 3 -19.66 11.73 13.38
C GLN A 3 -18.66 12.05 12.28
N SER A 4 -17.40 12.26 12.69
CA SER A 4 -16.26 12.09 11.80
C SER A 4 -16.43 10.71 11.19
N TYR A 5 -16.65 10.62 9.88
CA TYR A 5 -16.45 9.37 9.18
C TYR A 5 -14.95 9.12 9.24
N ASP A 6 -14.51 8.37 10.25
CA ASP A 6 -13.12 7.93 10.34
C ASP A 6 -12.86 7.04 9.10
N ASP A 7 -11.78 7.31 8.36
CA ASP A 7 -11.44 6.53 7.18
C ASP A 7 -11.21 5.07 7.60
N ALA A 8 -11.67 4.09 6.79
CA ALA A 8 -11.54 2.66 7.12
C ALA A 8 -10.13 2.28 7.61
N GLY A 9 -10.01 1.61 8.76
CA GLY A 9 -8.71 1.23 9.33
C GLY A 9 -7.94 2.34 10.06
N GLU A 10 -8.45 3.58 10.13
CA GLU A 10 -7.79 4.67 10.88
C GLU A 10 -7.68 4.34 12.38
N GLY A 11 -8.70 3.69 12.95
CA GLY A 11 -8.72 3.20 14.33
C GLY A 11 -7.73 2.06 14.61
N ALA A 12 -7.24 1.40 13.57
CA ALA A 12 -6.34 0.26 13.64
C ALA A 12 -4.93 0.57 13.16
N VAL A 13 -4.55 1.84 13.03
CA VAL A 13 -3.15 2.20 12.73
C VAL A 13 -2.25 1.95 13.95
N PHE A 14 -1.12 1.26 13.74
CA PHE A 14 -0.07 1.14 14.74
C PHE A 14 0.73 2.45 14.86
N LEU A 15 0.83 2.97 16.07
CA LEU A 15 1.63 4.16 16.40
C LEU A 15 2.89 3.72 17.14
N GLY A 16 4.05 4.08 16.62
CA GLY A 16 5.34 3.67 17.18
C GLY A 16 6.30 3.13 16.13
N PHE A 17 7.32 2.42 16.62
CA PHE A 17 8.39 1.85 15.80
C PHE A 17 7.98 0.47 15.27
N TRP A 18 8.15 0.28 13.96
CA TRP A 18 7.91 -0.98 13.27
C TRP A 18 8.89 -1.11 12.08
N VAL A 19 8.90 -2.27 11.44
CA VAL A 19 9.79 -2.55 10.30
C VAL A 19 8.96 -2.78 9.05
N ASP A 20 9.21 -1.97 8.02
CA ASP A 20 8.76 -2.25 6.66
C ASP A 20 9.69 -3.31 6.05
N TYR A 21 9.30 -4.58 6.15
CA TYR A 21 10.10 -5.70 5.65
C TYR A 21 10.36 -5.62 4.14
N ALA A 22 9.54 -4.85 3.39
CA ALA A 22 9.79 -4.58 2.00
C ALA A 22 11.09 -3.76 1.76
N ARG A 23 11.57 -3.02 2.77
CA ARG A 23 12.81 -2.24 2.72
C ARG A 23 13.95 -2.87 3.52
N GLY A 24 13.74 -4.05 4.11
CA GLY A 24 14.69 -4.73 4.99
C GLY A 24 14.78 -4.11 6.39
N ASP A 25 15.50 -4.77 7.29
CA ASP A 25 15.43 -4.47 8.74
C ASP A 25 15.97 -3.08 9.10
N ILE A 26 16.99 -2.59 8.40
CA ILE A 26 17.66 -1.33 8.72
C ILE A 26 16.98 -0.14 8.04
N LEU A 27 16.82 -0.19 6.71
CA LEU A 27 16.19 0.89 5.94
C LEU A 27 14.68 0.92 6.09
N GLY A 28 14.07 -0.21 6.47
CA GLY A 28 12.64 -0.34 6.76
C GLY A 28 12.25 0.05 8.17
N ALA A 29 13.21 0.30 9.08
CA ALA A 29 12.91 0.80 10.42
C ALA A 29 12.16 2.13 10.33
N THR A 30 10.90 2.11 10.74
CA THR A 30 9.92 3.18 10.51
C THR A 30 9.23 3.56 11.81
N LEU A 31 9.05 4.85 12.04
CA LEU A 31 8.25 5.42 13.12
C LEU A 31 6.97 6.01 12.54
N THR A 32 5.81 5.47 12.93
CA THR A 32 4.51 6.03 12.54
C THR A 32 3.94 6.88 13.67
N LEU A 33 3.52 8.09 13.32
CA LEU A 33 2.84 9.04 14.21
C LEU A 33 1.58 9.59 13.53
N ARG A 34 0.66 10.14 14.32
CA ARG A 34 -0.41 10.98 13.75
C ARG A 34 0.23 12.20 13.08
N ALA A 35 -0.35 12.67 11.98
CA ALA A 35 0.20 13.75 11.16
C ALA A 35 0.58 14.98 12.00
N ARG A 36 -0.28 15.39 12.94
CA ARG A 36 0.00 16.51 13.88
C ARG A 36 1.26 16.31 14.73
N HIS A 37 1.50 15.10 15.21
CA HIS A 37 2.66 14.78 16.07
C HIS A 37 3.93 14.64 15.23
N ALA A 38 3.82 14.11 14.01
CA ALA A 38 4.91 14.09 13.05
C ALA A 38 5.39 15.50 12.69
N LEU A 39 4.47 16.46 12.46
CA LEU A 39 4.81 17.86 12.20
C LEU A 39 5.58 18.50 13.37
N VAL A 40 5.13 18.26 14.60
CA VAL A 40 5.85 18.75 15.80
C VAL A 40 7.25 18.16 15.89
N LEU A 41 7.41 16.87 15.61
CA LEU A 41 8.72 16.21 15.62
C LEU A 41 9.65 16.77 14.55
N LEU A 42 9.15 16.99 13.33
CA LEU A 42 9.94 17.58 12.24
C LEU A 42 10.38 19.01 12.56
N ALA A 43 9.48 19.83 13.14
CA ALA A 43 9.83 21.17 13.60
C ALA A 43 10.92 21.12 14.68
N PHE A 44 10.81 20.19 15.63
CA PHE A 44 11.84 19.98 16.65
C PHE A 44 13.19 19.59 16.03
N LEU A 45 13.22 18.68 15.04
CA LEU A 45 14.46 18.28 14.36
C LEU A 45 15.11 19.45 13.61
N ALA A 46 14.32 20.28 12.92
CA ALA A 46 14.83 21.46 12.24
C ALA A 46 15.47 22.46 13.24
N VAL A 47 14.79 22.71 14.36
CA VAL A 47 15.31 23.57 15.44
C VAL A 47 16.57 22.98 16.07
N LEU A 48 16.62 21.66 16.28
CA LEU A 48 17.79 20.98 16.80
C LEU A 48 18.99 21.11 15.86
N VAL A 49 18.79 20.96 14.55
CA VAL A 49 19.84 21.17 13.55
C VAL A 49 20.32 22.62 13.58
N ALA A 50 19.43 23.60 13.62
CA ALA A 50 19.80 25.02 13.73
C ALA A 50 20.58 25.34 15.03
N PHE A 51 20.18 24.73 16.15
CA PHE A 51 20.90 24.85 17.41
C PHE A 51 22.30 24.21 17.31
N SER A 52 22.40 23.02 16.70
CA SER A 52 23.68 22.34 16.47
C SER A 52 24.60 23.12 15.52
N ALA A 53 24.05 23.87 14.55
CA ALA A 53 24.80 24.77 13.69
C ALA A 53 25.51 25.85 14.53
N THR A 54 24.75 26.50 15.42
CA THR A 54 25.27 27.55 16.29
C THR A 54 26.34 27.01 17.23
N ARG A 55 26.13 25.82 17.79
CA ARG A 55 27.09 25.17 18.70
C ARG A 55 28.35 24.68 17.98
N SER A 56 28.21 24.01 16.85
CA SER A 56 29.35 23.53 16.06
C SER A 56 30.25 24.68 15.58
N TRP A 57 29.67 25.86 15.32
CA TRP A 57 30.46 27.03 14.96
C TRP A 57 31.45 27.44 16.07
N LEU A 58 31.07 27.31 17.34
CA LEU A 58 31.96 27.65 18.47
C LEU A 58 33.22 26.78 18.50
N PHE A 59 33.10 25.51 18.09
CA PHE A 59 34.22 24.60 17.94
C PHE A 59 35.06 24.96 16.71
N TRP A 60 34.41 25.18 15.55
CA TRP A 60 35.12 25.51 14.32
C TRP A 60 35.88 26.83 14.39
N ARG A 61 35.33 27.88 15.02
CA ARG A 61 36.05 29.16 15.21
C ARG A 61 37.35 28.96 16.01
N PHE A 62 37.36 28.07 17.00
CA PHE A 62 38.55 27.78 17.80
C PHE A 62 39.61 27.08 16.93
N LEU A 63 39.21 26.04 16.19
CA LEU A 63 40.12 25.35 15.27
C LEU A 63 40.65 26.29 14.18
N LEU A 64 39.78 27.07 13.53
CA LEU A 64 40.18 28.03 12.50
C LEU A 64 41.16 29.07 13.06
N HIS A 65 40.94 29.57 14.28
CA HIS A 65 41.88 30.46 14.94
C HIS A 65 43.23 29.78 15.18
N SER A 66 43.26 28.54 15.69
CA SER A 66 44.47 27.74 15.86
C SER A 66 45.23 27.56 14.54
N PHE A 67 44.55 27.23 13.43
CA PHE A 67 45.19 27.04 12.12
C PHE A 67 45.76 28.33 11.50
N ILE A 68 45.25 29.50 11.90
CA ILE A 68 45.80 30.80 11.47
C ILE A 68 47.12 31.11 12.19
N SER A 69 47.47 30.39 13.27
CA SER A 69 48.69 30.62 14.06
C SER A 69 49.96 30.38 13.24
N GLY A 70 50.71 31.46 12.99
CA GLY A 70 52.06 31.42 12.43
C GLY A 70 53.12 31.30 13.53
N LYS A 71 54.39 31.09 13.14
CA LYS A 71 55.53 31.21 14.06
C LYS A 71 55.51 32.58 14.75
N ALA A 72 56.04 32.67 15.97
CA ALA A 72 56.01 33.87 16.82
C ALA A 72 56.50 35.16 16.13
N GLU A 73 57.32 35.07 15.09
CA GLU A 73 57.80 36.20 14.28
C GLU A 73 56.72 36.87 13.41
N ASP A 74 55.64 36.16 13.04
CA ASP A 74 54.53 36.68 12.22
C ASP A 74 53.35 37.24 13.05
N ALA A 75 53.40 37.11 14.39
CA ALA A 75 52.27 37.39 15.29
C ALA A 75 51.85 38.88 15.33
N CYS A 76 52.72 39.79 14.90
CA CYS A 76 52.44 41.24 14.84
C CYS A 76 51.93 41.74 13.48
N ALA A 77 51.70 40.88 12.48
CA ALA A 77 51.17 41.31 11.19
C ALA A 77 49.72 41.83 11.32
N PRO A 78 49.41 43.09 10.97
CA PRO A 78 48.09 43.69 11.20
C PRO A 78 46.93 42.93 10.55
N ALA A 79 47.14 42.37 9.35
CA ALA A 79 46.14 41.58 8.64
C ALA A 79 45.88 40.22 9.30
N LEU A 80 46.91 39.57 9.85
CA LEU A 80 46.79 38.30 10.56
C LEU A 80 46.01 38.48 11.86
N LEU A 81 46.37 39.51 12.64
CA LEU A 81 45.66 39.84 13.88
C LEU A 81 44.20 40.16 13.60
N ARG A 82 43.89 40.91 12.53
CA ARG A 82 42.51 41.22 12.12
C ARG A 82 41.68 39.96 11.90
N HIS A 83 42.18 38.97 11.16
CA HIS A 83 41.46 37.71 10.94
C HIS A 83 41.23 36.94 12.26
N LYS A 84 42.23 36.91 13.16
CA LYS A 84 42.10 36.27 14.48
C LYS A 84 41.05 36.95 15.35
N VAL A 85 41.06 38.29 15.41
CA VAL A 85 40.08 39.08 16.16
C VAL A 85 38.67 38.88 15.62
N ILE A 86 38.50 38.88 14.28
CA ILE A 86 37.20 38.63 13.66
C ILE A 86 36.66 37.25 14.06
N ILE A 87 37.45 36.18 13.89
CA ILE A 87 36.99 34.80 14.18
C ILE A 87 36.71 34.60 15.67
N ARG A 88 37.50 35.20 16.55
CA ARG A 88 37.33 35.07 17.99
C ARG A 88 36.02 35.70 18.48
N ASN A 89 35.71 36.89 17.95
CA ASN A 89 34.71 37.77 18.53
C ASN A 89 33.37 37.79 17.77
N ALA A 90 33.36 37.47 16.47
CA ALA A 90 32.11 37.30 15.75
C ALA A 90 31.46 35.95 16.09
N VAL A 91 30.33 36.00 16.80
CA VAL A 91 29.65 34.84 17.38
C VAL A 91 29.04 33.92 16.33
N THR A 92 28.63 34.45 15.17
CA THR A 92 27.99 33.68 14.10
C THR A 92 28.87 33.62 12.85
N PRO A 93 28.75 32.53 12.05
CA PRO A 93 29.50 32.41 10.80
C PRO A 93 29.12 33.49 9.78
N SER A 94 27.85 33.92 9.76
CA SER A 94 27.38 35.03 8.93
C SER A 94 28.03 36.36 9.31
N ALA A 95 28.20 36.63 10.61
CA ALA A 95 28.91 37.82 11.08
C ALA A 95 30.40 37.78 10.72
N VAL A 96 31.06 36.62 10.80
CA VAL A 96 32.45 36.44 10.33
C VAL A 96 32.53 36.71 8.83
N LEU A 97 31.67 36.10 8.02
CA LEU A 97 31.63 36.30 6.57
C LEU A 97 31.50 37.79 6.22
N TRP A 98 30.53 38.47 6.83
CA TRP A 98 30.32 39.91 6.61
C TRP A 98 31.52 40.75 7.03
N SER A 99 32.13 40.44 8.18
CA SER A 99 33.30 41.14 8.69
C SER A 99 34.54 40.94 7.82
N LEU A 100 34.72 39.75 7.24
CA LEU A 100 35.81 39.47 6.30
C LEU A 100 35.62 40.21 4.98
N LEU A 101 34.38 40.27 4.47
CA LEU A 101 34.05 41.02 3.26
C LEU A 101 34.28 42.52 3.45
N SER A 102 33.79 43.09 4.56
CA SER A 102 33.88 44.53 4.83
C SER A 102 35.31 45.00 5.08
N THR A 103 36.17 44.12 5.62
CA THR A 103 37.58 44.46 5.94
C THR A 103 38.59 44.03 4.87
N SER A 104 38.14 43.42 3.77
CA SER A 104 38.98 42.90 2.69
C SER A 104 39.77 44.00 1.95
N SER A 105 39.23 45.23 1.91
CA SER A 105 39.81 46.41 1.23
C SER A 105 40.85 47.17 2.07
N LEU A 106 40.95 46.88 3.37
CA LEU A 106 41.84 47.60 4.29
C LEU A 106 43.31 47.13 4.11
N LYS A 107 44.18 48.05 3.68
CA LYS A 107 45.64 47.87 3.57
C LYS A 107 46.37 48.07 4.92
N PRO A 108 47.59 47.50 5.11
CA PRO A 108 48.30 46.61 4.19
C PRO A 108 47.76 45.18 4.29
N ASN A 109 47.45 44.57 3.14
CA ASN A 109 47.00 43.18 3.05
C ASN A 109 47.93 42.47 2.06
N THR A 110 48.63 41.41 2.47
CA THR A 110 49.48 40.64 1.54
C THR A 110 48.60 39.70 0.70
N ARG A 111 49.14 39.19 -0.42
CA ARG A 111 48.44 38.16 -1.23
C ARG A 111 48.06 36.94 -0.39
N LYS A 112 48.93 36.54 0.54
CA LYS A 112 48.72 35.41 1.46
C LYS A 112 47.60 35.68 2.46
N ASP A 113 47.47 36.91 2.94
CA ASP A 113 46.42 37.31 3.88
C ASP A 113 45.05 37.45 3.20
N SER A 114 45.01 37.97 1.98
CA SER A 114 43.80 37.98 1.15
C SER A 114 43.30 36.56 0.84
N GLN A 115 44.21 35.63 0.51
CA GLN A 115 43.86 34.22 0.32
C GLN A 115 43.29 33.59 1.60
N ARG A 116 43.91 33.85 2.77
CA ARG A 116 43.41 33.37 4.06
C ARG A 116 41.99 33.89 4.34
N GLY A 117 41.76 35.19 4.19
CA GLY A 117 40.44 35.80 4.36
C GLY A 117 39.38 35.19 3.42
N PHE A 118 39.76 34.91 2.17
CA PHE A 118 38.89 34.22 1.21
C PHE A 118 38.54 32.80 1.65
N PHE A 119 39.52 31.98 2.08
CA PHE A 119 39.25 30.61 2.55
C PHE A 119 38.39 30.59 3.82
N LEU A 120 38.61 31.54 4.74
CA LEU A 120 37.80 31.70 5.95
C LEU A 120 36.37 32.12 5.61
N GLY A 121 36.21 33.07 4.68
CA GLY A 121 34.90 33.47 4.18
C GLY A 121 34.17 32.31 3.50
N LEU A 122 34.87 31.55 2.66
CA LEU A 122 34.33 30.37 1.98
C LEU A 122 33.90 29.30 3.00
N PHE A 123 34.69 29.05 4.04
CA PHE A 123 34.34 28.11 5.10
C PHE A 123 33.11 28.57 5.88
N SER A 124 33.05 29.85 6.28
CA SER A 124 31.88 30.43 6.97
C SER A 124 30.61 30.35 6.13
N ALA A 125 30.71 30.70 4.84
CA ALA A 125 29.60 30.59 3.90
C ALA A 125 29.17 29.12 3.72
N GLY A 126 30.14 28.22 3.55
CA GLY A 126 29.90 26.78 3.43
C GLY A 126 29.22 26.19 4.67
N HIS A 127 29.62 26.61 5.87
CA HIS A 127 28.99 26.18 7.13
C HIS A 127 27.53 26.63 7.20
N VAL A 128 27.24 27.90 6.91
CA VAL A 128 25.85 28.42 6.86
C VAL A 128 25.02 27.65 5.86
N LEU A 129 25.52 27.47 4.64
CA LEU A 129 24.79 26.77 3.58
C LEU A 129 24.57 25.29 3.92
N ALA A 130 25.56 24.62 4.49
CA ALA A 130 25.47 23.22 4.88
C ALA A 130 24.39 23.00 5.95
N PHE A 131 24.36 23.82 7.00
CA PHE A 131 23.35 23.68 8.05
C PHE A 131 21.97 24.18 7.63
N ALA A 132 21.88 25.20 6.78
CA ALA A 132 20.61 25.60 6.18
C ALA A 132 20.03 24.45 5.32
N ALA A 133 20.86 23.83 4.48
CA ALA A 133 20.46 22.66 3.71
C ALA A 133 20.08 21.48 4.62
N ALA A 134 20.88 21.16 5.63
CA ALA A 134 20.58 20.09 6.59
C ALA A 134 19.26 20.32 7.33
N SER A 135 18.96 21.58 7.70
CA SER A 135 17.70 21.94 8.35
C SER A 135 16.50 21.67 7.43
N ILE A 136 16.60 22.00 6.14
CA ILE A 136 15.53 21.74 5.16
C ILE A 136 15.39 20.23 4.90
N LEU A 137 16.51 19.54 4.77
CA LEU A 137 16.58 18.11 4.51
C LEU A 137 16.10 17.25 5.69
N THR A 138 15.84 17.81 6.87
CA THR A 138 15.15 17.08 7.97
C THR A 138 13.77 16.54 7.54
N SER A 139 13.12 17.19 6.58
CA SER A 139 11.87 16.72 5.96
C SER A 139 12.04 15.42 5.17
N GLN A 140 13.24 15.08 4.70
CA GLN A 140 13.54 13.84 3.97
C GLN A 140 13.44 12.59 4.87
N VAL A 141 13.28 12.77 6.18
CA VAL A 141 12.96 11.68 7.09
C VAL A 141 11.55 11.14 6.84
N ILE A 142 10.65 11.91 6.20
CA ILE A 142 9.32 11.43 5.84
C ILE A 142 9.43 10.34 4.77
N VAL A 143 8.96 9.14 5.13
CA VAL A 143 8.86 7.99 4.23
C VAL A 143 7.56 8.02 3.43
N GLY A 144 6.48 8.53 4.04
CA GLY A 144 5.19 8.70 3.39
C GLY A 144 4.02 8.51 4.36
N GLN A 145 2.88 8.06 3.82
CA GLN A 145 1.63 7.81 4.55
C GLN A 145 1.30 6.31 4.66
N THR A 146 2.19 5.44 4.20
CA THR A 146 2.07 4.00 4.39
C THR A 146 2.28 3.67 5.86
N VAL A 147 1.30 3.02 6.46
CA VAL A 147 1.28 2.60 7.86
C VAL A 147 1.09 1.10 7.93
N VAL A 148 1.31 0.53 9.12
CA VAL A 148 0.97 -0.86 9.43
C VAL A 148 -0.18 -0.90 10.43
N SER A 149 -1.01 -1.93 10.33
CA SER A 149 -2.10 -2.20 11.25
C SER A 149 -1.58 -2.60 12.64
N ARG A 150 -2.41 -2.39 13.67
CA ARG A 150 -2.20 -2.91 15.02
C ARG A 150 -3.18 -4.04 15.31
N ILE A 151 -2.81 -4.90 16.25
CA ILE A 151 -3.72 -5.91 16.78
C ILE A 151 -4.81 -5.20 17.60
N THR A 152 -6.07 -5.33 17.18
CA THR A 152 -7.26 -4.86 17.90
C THR A 152 -8.10 -6.04 18.36
N GLY A 153 -9.06 -5.82 19.26
CA GLY A 153 -10.02 -6.87 19.65
C GLY A 153 -10.96 -7.27 18.52
N THR A 154 -11.06 -6.46 17.47
CA THR A 154 -11.98 -6.65 16.34
C THR A 154 -11.28 -7.08 15.05
N CYS A 155 -9.96 -7.22 15.05
CA CYS A 155 -9.22 -7.67 13.88
C CYS A 155 -9.48 -9.16 13.60
N GLY A 156 -9.51 -9.51 12.33
CA GLY A 156 -9.71 -10.86 11.84
C GLY A 156 -10.80 -10.94 10.79
N GLN A 157 -11.13 -12.17 10.39
CA GLN A 157 -12.12 -12.42 9.37
C GLN A 157 -13.49 -12.66 10.00
N TRP A 158 -14.44 -11.77 9.72
CA TRP A 158 -15.80 -11.85 10.24
C TRP A 158 -16.71 -12.60 9.28
N THR A 159 -17.51 -13.50 9.83
CA THR A 159 -18.53 -14.25 9.10
C THR A 159 -19.74 -14.47 10.01
N THR A 160 -20.80 -15.09 9.49
CA THR A 160 -22.02 -15.35 10.26
C THR A 160 -21.80 -16.46 11.30
N THR A 161 -22.55 -16.40 12.41
CA THR A 161 -22.62 -17.47 13.43
C THR A 161 -23.33 -18.70 12.85
N TYR A 162 -22.67 -19.48 11.99
CA TYR A 162 -23.18 -20.79 11.60
C TYR A 162 -22.77 -21.84 12.63
N GLU A 163 -23.71 -22.27 13.47
CA GLU A 163 -23.64 -23.51 14.23
C GLU A 163 -24.59 -24.52 13.58
N GLU A 164 -24.16 -25.79 13.48
CA GLU A 164 -24.88 -26.87 12.79
C GLU A 164 -26.35 -26.97 13.27
N GLY A 165 -27.27 -26.43 12.48
CA GLY A 165 -28.69 -26.26 12.83
C GLY A 165 -29.39 -25.23 11.93
N PHE A 166 -30.72 -25.13 12.03
CA PHE A 166 -31.53 -24.18 11.26
C PHE A 166 -30.95 -22.75 11.35
N MET A 167 -30.65 -22.13 10.20
CA MET A 167 -30.27 -20.72 10.19
C MET A 167 -31.47 -19.86 10.55
N GLU A 168 -31.34 -19.06 11.59
CA GLU A 168 -32.26 -17.96 11.85
C GLU A 168 -32.20 -16.98 10.67
N ASN A 169 -33.36 -16.44 10.27
CA ASN A 169 -33.47 -15.60 9.08
C ASN A 169 -32.51 -14.40 9.12
N ASP A 170 -32.31 -13.80 10.30
CA ASP A 170 -31.44 -12.63 10.46
C ASP A 170 -29.96 -12.96 10.22
N VAL A 171 -29.50 -14.15 10.63
CA VAL A 171 -28.13 -14.65 10.37
C VAL A 171 -27.92 -14.89 8.88
N TYR A 172 -28.93 -15.42 8.18
CA TYR A 172 -28.89 -15.60 6.73
C TYR A 172 -28.81 -14.24 6.00
N PHE A 173 -29.66 -13.28 6.37
CA PHE A 173 -29.65 -11.94 5.78
C PHE A 173 -28.33 -11.22 6.01
N LEU A 174 -27.72 -11.36 7.19
CA LEU A 174 -26.40 -10.81 7.47
C LEU A 174 -25.33 -11.39 6.52
N GLY A 175 -25.37 -12.70 6.25
CA GLY A 175 -24.44 -13.34 5.32
C GLY A 175 -24.56 -12.78 3.90
N LEU A 176 -25.80 -12.56 3.43
CA LEU A 176 -26.07 -11.92 2.14
C LEU A 176 -25.57 -10.46 2.13
N GLU A 177 -25.82 -9.72 3.21
CA GLU A 177 -25.37 -8.33 3.34
C GLU A 177 -23.85 -8.21 3.29
N LEU A 178 -23.12 -9.04 4.06
CA LEU A 178 -21.66 -9.05 4.07
C LEU A 178 -21.08 -9.32 2.68
N THR A 179 -21.59 -10.36 2.01
CA THR A 179 -21.12 -10.77 0.68
C THR A 179 -21.44 -9.70 -0.38
N ARG A 180 -22.66 -9.14 -0.34
CA ARG A 180 -23.08 -8.09 -1.26
C ARG A 180 -22.28 -6.81 -1.07
N ASN A 181 -22.05 -6.39 0.18
CA ASN A 181 -21.27 -5.19 0.49
C ASN A 181 -19.82 -5.34 0.04
N ALA A 182 -19.18 -6.48 0.31
CA ALA A 182 -17.82 -6.76 -0.16
C ALA A 182 -17.71 -6.68 -1.70
N THR A 183 -18.71 -7.22 -2.41
CA THR A 183 -18.77 -7.18 -3.88
C THR A 183 -19.00 -5.76 -4.41
N ILE A 184 -19.85 -4.97 -3.76
CA ILE A 184 -20.11 -3.57 -4.11
C ILE A 184 -18.87 -2.70 -3.86
N ASP A 185 -18.15 -2.91 -2.76
CA ASP A 185 -16.93 -2.17 -2.44
C ASP A 185 -15.83 -2.46 -3.47
N ALA A 186 -15.66 -3.73 -3.86
CA ALA A 186 -14.74 -4.12 -4.91
C ALA A 186 -15.12 -3.52 -6.28
N ASP A 187 -16.40 -3.57 -6.66
CA ASP A 187 -16.89 -2.94 -7.91
C ASP A 187 -16.69 -1.42 -7.89
N ASN A 188 -17.00 -0.75 -6.78
CA ASN A 188 -16.75 0.68 -6.61
C ASN A 188 -15.27 1.00 -6.74
N TYR A 189 -14.39 0.18 -6.17
CA TYR A 189 -12.96 0.35 -6.31
C TYR A 189 -12.52 0.22 -7.78
N VAL A 190 -12.95 -0.83 -8.49
CA VAL A 190 -12.63 -1.01 -9.92
C VAL A 190 -13.14 0.18 -10.75
N ARG A 191 -14.39 0.62 -10.56
CA ARG A 191 -15.00 1.74 -11.32
C ARG A 191 -14.36 3.10 -11.08
N ASN A 192 -13.84 3.35 -9.88
CA ASN A 192 -13.28 4.65 -9.52
C ASN A 192 -11.75 4.69 -9.64
N CYS A 193 -11.08 3.54 -9.47
CA CYS A 193 -9.64 3.49 -9.26
C CYS A 193 -8.86 2.78 -10.36
N HIS A 194 -9.41 1.84 -11.12
CA HIS A 194 -8.64 1.19 -12.18
C HIS A 194 -8.46 2.13 -13.38
N SER A 195 -7.25 2.21 -13.92
CA SER A 195 -6.88 3.29 -14.88
C SER A 195 -7.55 3.12 -16.24
N ASN A 196 -7.76 1.87 -16.67
CA ASN A 196 -8.34 1.53 -17.97
C ASN A 196 -9.84 1.14 -17.90
N ARG A 197 -10.38 1.02 -16.69
CA ARG A 197 -11.76 0.57 -16.42
C ARG A 197 -12.58 1.61 -15.66
N GLY A 198 -11.92 2.69 -15.23
CA GLY A 198 -12.54 3.77 -14.49
C GLY A 198 -13.53 4.53 -15.34
N THR A 199 -14.80 4.50 -14.95
CA THR A 199 -15.89 5.21 -15.66
C THR A 199 -16.47 6.37 -14.86
N SER A 200 -15.96 6.56 -13.65
CA SER A 200 -16.36 7.61 -12.73
C SER A 200 -15.34 8.75 -12.71
N ARG A 201 -15.80 9.97 -12.40
CA ARG A 201 -14.89 11.04 -11.96
C ARG A 201 -14.27 10.55 -10.66
N GLN A 202 -12.94 10.58 -10.51
CA GLN A 202 -12.20 10.02 -9.37
C GLN A 202 -12.58 10.71 -8.03
N ILE A 203 -13.77 10.43 -7.51
CA ILE A 203 -14.37 11.04 -6.32
C ILE A 203 -13.86 10.35 -5.04
N MET A 204 -13.26 9.15 -5.18
CA MET A 204 -12.80 8.31 -4.08
C MET A 204 -11.26 8.30 -3.97
N SER A 205 -10.74 8.14 -2.75
CA SER A 205 -9.29 8.01 -2.51
C SER A 205 -8.79 6.63 -2.94
N CYS A 206 -8.15 6.56 -4.11
CA CYS A 206 -7.65 5.30 -4.69
C CYS A 206 -6.35 4.79 -4.07
N ASN A 207 -5.73 5.58 -3.20
CA ASN A 207 -4.41 5.28 -2.63
C ASN A 207 -4.49 4.52 -1.30
N LYS A 208 -5.67 4.01 -0.92
CA LYS A 208 -5.86 3.29 0.34
C LYS A 208 -5.06 1.99 0.40
N LEU A 209 -5.07 1.23 -0.69
CA LEU A 209 -4.30 0.01 -0.89
C LEU A 209 -2.87 0.35 -1.34
N LEU A 210 -1.90 -0.53 -1.05
CA LEU A 210 -0.51 -0.33 -1.48
C LEU A 210 -0.36 -0.37 -3.00
N THR A 211 -0.97 -1.39 -3.61
CA THR A 211 -1.02 -1.55 -5.06
C THR A 211 -2.40 -1.16 -5.54
N ARG A 212 -2.48 -0.13 -6.37
CA ARG A 212 -3.76 0.46 -6.81
C ARG A 212 -4.59 -0.46 -7.71
N GLU A 213 -3.94 -1.25 -8.56
CA GLU A 213 -4.61 -2.16 -9.49
C GLU A 213 -3.69 -3.36 -9.69
N LEU A 214 -4.21 -4.57 -9.50
CA LEU A 214 -3.52 -5.81 -9.85
C LEU A 214 -3.70 -6.06 -11.35
N SER A 215 -2.60 -6.01 -12.09
CA SER A 215 -2.62 -6.28 -13.53
C SER A 215 -2.81 -7.77 -13.81
N PHE A 216 -3.48 -8.08 -14.92
CA PHE A 216 -3.57 -9.44 -15.45
C PHE A 216 -3.46 -9.41 -16.97
N ARG A 217 -3.15 -10.57 -17.55
CA ARG A 217 -3.03 -10.79 -18.99
C ARG A 217 -4.23 -11.58 -19.47
N THR A 218 -4.57 -11.36 -20.73
CA THR A 218 -5.65 -12.09 -21.39
C THR A 218 -5.14 -12.81 -22.62
N GLU A 219 -5.68 -14.00 -22.87
CA GLU A 219 -5.37 -14.81 -24.06
C GLU A 219 -6.68 -15.29 -24.67
N THR A 220 -6.81 -15.19 -25.99
CA THR A 220 -8.05 -15.51 -26.72
C THR A 220 -7.99 -16.82 -27.50
N ASP A 221 -6.85 -17.51 -27.45
CA ASP A 221 -6.53 -18.68 -28.29
C ASP A 221 -6.16 -19.89 -27.42
N ALA A 222 -7.00 -20.21 -26.43
CA ALA A 222 -6.83 -21.36 -25.56
C ALA A 222 -7.72 -22.55 -25.95
N GLU A 223 -7.37 -23.75 -25.46
CA GLU A 223 -8.19 -24.95 -25.60
C GLU A 223 -9.41 -24.90 -24.67
N CYS A 224 -10.47 -25.62 -25.04
CA CYS A 224 -11.70 -25.67 -24.24
C CYS A 224 -11.39 -26.33 -22.89
N PRO A 225 -11.66 -25.67 -21.76
CA PRO A 225 -11.31 -26.21 -20.43
C PRO A 225 -12.14 -27.46 -20.06
N PHE A 226 -13.22 -27.74 -20.80
CA PHE A 226 -14.14 -28.87 -20.59
C PHE A 226 -14.06 -29.93 -21.71
N GLY A 227 -13.10 -29.81 -22.65
CA GLY A 227 -12.91 -30.77 -23.75
C GLY A 227 -13.41 -30.28 -25.13
N ASP A 228 -12.86 -30.86 -26.21
CA ASP A 228 -12.90 -30.31 -27.57
C ASP A 228 -14.31 -30.11 -28.18
N ASN A 229 -15.34 -30.80 -27.66
CA ASN A 229 -16.72 -30.77 -28.20
C ASN A 229 -17.74 -30.10 -27.26
N GLU A 230 -17.27 -29.50 -26.17
CA GLU A 230 -18.13 -29.08 -25.06
C GLU A 230 -18.38 -27.57 -25.04
N CYS A 231 -17.40 -26.81 -25.53
CA CYS A 231 -17.54 -25.38 -25.78
C CYS A 231 -18.36 -25.09 -27.06
N LEU A 232 -19.10 -23.98 -27.09
CA LEU A 232 -19.85 -23.57 -28.29
C LEU A 232 -18.89 -23.33 -29.48
N THR A 233 -19.12 -24.04 -30.58
CA THR A 233 -18.28 -24.01 -31.79
C THR A 233 -18.15 -22.59 -32.35
N GLY A 234 -16.93 -22.20 -32.73
CA GLY A 234 -16.64 -20.87 -33.30
C GLY A 234 -16.27 -19.80 -32.27
N ASN A 235 -16.52 -20.04 -30.98
CA ASN A 235 -16.06 -19.17 -29.90
C ASN A 235 -14.80 -19.75 -29.26
N ARG A 236 -13.69 -19.01 -29.36
CA ARG A 236 -12.44 -19.42 -28.71
C ARG A 236 -12.50 -19.11 -27.20
N PRO A 237 -12.07 -20.05 -26.34
CA PRO A 237 -11.93 -19.81 -24.90
C PRO A 237 -11.09 -18.58 -24.57
N PHE A 238 -11.45 -17.94 -23.46
CA PHE A 238 -10.85 -16.71 -22.97
C PHE A 238 -10.14 -16.97 -21.64
N VAL A 239 -8.84 -16.73 -21.60
CA VAL A 239 -8.00 -16.90 -20.41
C VAL A 239 -7.74 -15.56 -19.78
N MET A 240 -7.85 -15.49 -18.45
CA MET A 240 -7.42 -14.36 -17.63
C MET A 240 -6.41 -14.88 -16.62
N ASP A 241 -5.20 -14.31 -16.63
CA ASP A 241 -4.10 -14.76 -15.80
C ASP A 241 -3.44 -13.57 -15.08
N SER A 242 -3.47 -13.57 -13.75
CA SER A 242 -2.94 -12.47 -12.95
C SER A 242 -1.41 -12.31 -13.04
N GLY A 243 -0.70 -13.34 -13.51
CA GLY A 243 0.72 -13.48 -13.21
C GLY A 243 0.98 -13.53 -11.70
N ASN A 244 2.23 -13.31 -11.31
CA ASN A 244 2.61 -13.37 -9.90
C ASN A 244 2.18 -12.08 -9.17
N ILE A 245 1.23 -12.20 -8.26
CA ILE A 245 0.88 -11.16 -7.30
C ILE A 245 1.64 -11.45 -6.02
N THR A 246 2.59 -10.60 -5.63
CA THR A 246 3.34 -10.82 -4.39
C THR A 246 2.46 -10.55 -3.17
N PHE A 247 2.73 -11.21 -2.05
CA PHE A 247 1.98 -10.95 -0.81
C PHE A 247 2.18 -9.50 -0.33
N ALA A 248 3.33 -8.90 -0.66
CA ALA A 248 3.60 -7.48 -0.43
C ALA A 248 2.68 -6.56 -1.27
N ASP A 249 2.30 -6.93 -2.48
CA ASP A 249 1.34 -6.17 -3.31
C ASP A 249 -0.07 -6.15 -2.70
N LEU A 250 -0.39 -7.19 -1.93
CA LEU A 250 -1.64 -7.30 -1.17
C LEU A 250 -1.60 -6.55 0.17
N GLY A 251 -0.45 -5.98 0.54
CA GLY A 251 -0.29 -5.24 1.80
C GLY A 251 0.28 -6.07 2.95
N ILE A 252 0.58 -7.36 2.78
CA ILE A 252 1.13 -8.17 3.88
C ILE A 252 2.57 -7.73 4.20
N ASN A 253 2.82 -7.43 5.47
CA ASN A 253 4.13 -7.03 6.01
C ASN A 253 4.80 -8.19 6.73
N SER A 254 5.33 -9.12 5.94
CA SER A 254 6.10 -10.27 6.38
C SER A 254 7.50 -10.22 5.76
N LYS A 255 8.48 -10.90 6.37
CA LYS A 255 9.86 -11.00 5.86
C LYS A 255 9.90 -11.58 4.44
N PHE A 256 9.01 -12.52 4.14
CA PHE A 256 8.95 -13.24 2.87
C PHE A 256 7.90 -12.70 1.92
N ALA A 257 7.17 -11.64 2.27
CA ALA A 257 6.03 -11.16 1.48
C ALA A 257 6.38 -10.74 0.03
N ARG A 258 7.63 -10.31 -0.23
CA ARG A 258 8.13 -10.04 -1.59
C ARG A 258 8.56 -11.28 -2.35
N ARG A 259 8.83 -12.37 -1.61
CA ARG A 259 9.32 -13.63 -2.18
C ARG A 259 8.21 -14.63 -2.43
N LEU A 260 7.11 -14.51 -1.70
CA LEU A 260 5.90 -15.31 -1.88
C LEU A 260 4.92 -14.57 -2.78
N SER A 261 4.29 -15.32 -3.67
CA SER A 261 3.28 -14.80 -4.58
C SER A 261 2.17 -15.80 -4.83
N VAL A 262 1.00 -15.28 -5.16
CA VAL A 262 -0.13 -16.06 -5.64
C VAL A 262 -0.36 -15.74 -7.11
N ARG A 263 -0.79 -16.74 -7.87
CA ARG A 263 -1.21 -16.58 -9.26
C ARG A 263 -2.61 -17.14 -9.42
N ARG A 264 -3.49 -16.34 -10.02
CA ARG A 264 -4.88 -16.66 -10.29
C ARG A 264 -5.09 -16.80 -11.80
N ARG A 265 -5.75 -17.88 -12.21
CA ARG A 265 -6.07 -18.13 -13.62
C ARG A 265 -7.51 -18.61 -13.78
N SER A 266 -8.22 -18.00 -14.72
CA SER A 266 -9.56 -18.39 -15.14
C SER A 266 -9.54 -18.69 -16.64
N THR A 267 -9.98 -19.87 -17.03
CA THR A 267 -10.16 -20.21 -18.45
C THR A 267 -11.65 -20.40 -18.70
N CYS A 268 -12.24 -19.51 -19.49
CA CYS A 268 -13.68 -19.41 -19.67
C CYS A 268 -14.10 -19.69 -21.10
N ALA A 269 -15.27 -20.30 -21.28
CA ALA A 269 -15.86 -20.50 -22.58
C ALA A 269 -17.40 -20.49 -22.53
N PRO A 270 -18.06 -20.03 -23.61
CA PRO A 270 -19.51 -20.18 -23.74
C PRO A 270 -19.91 -21.67 -23.82
N LEU A 271 -20.94 -22.04 -23.07
CA LEU A 271 -21.47 -23.41 -22.99
C LEU A 271 -22.92 -23.46 -23.45
N ASP A 272 -23.36 -24.65 -23.87
CA ASP A 272 -24.78 -24.88 -24.17
C ASP A 272 -25.54 -25.29 -22.91
N ALA A 273 -26.33 -24.37 -22.35
CA ALA A 273 -27.11 -24.59 -21.14
C ALA A 273 -28.08 -25.78 -21.25
N GLU A 274 -28.60 -26.07 -22.45
CA GLU A 274 -29.55 -27.18 -22.66
C GLU A 274 -28.96 -28.56 -22.33
N ARG A 275 -27.63 -28.71 -22.33
CA ARG A 275 -26.97 -29.97 -21.91
C ARG A 275 -27.18 -30.31 -20.43
N PHE A 276 -27.46 -29.30 -19.61
CA PHE A 276 -27.65 -29.43 -18.16
C PHE A 276 -29.11 -29.33 -17.74
N ARG A 277 -30.02 -29.23 -18.72
CA ARG A 277 -31.44 -29.07 -18.46
C ARG A 277 -32.03 -30.38 -17.96
N VAL A 278 -32.77 -30.28 -16.86
CA VAL A 278 -33.53 -31.40 -16.29
C VAL A 278 -35.02 -31.09 -16.30
N PRO A 279 -35.91 -32.10 -16.25
CA PRO A 279 -37.34 -31.87 -16.19
C PRO A 279 -37.72 -30.97 -15.00
N ASN A 280 -38.60 -29.99 -15.25
CA ASN A 280 -39.11 -29.15 -14.19
C ASN A 280 -39.91 -29.99 -13.18
N PRO A 281 -39.75 -29.77 -11.87
CA PRO A 281 -40.55 -30.45 -10.86
C PRO A 281 -42.05 -30.22 -11.11
N PRO A 282 -42.88 -31.27 -11.25
CA PRO A 282 -44.29 -31.12 -11.62
C PRO A 282 -45.09 -30.20 -10.69
N GLU A 283 -44.83 -30.28 -9.39
CA GLU A 283 -45.50 -29.48 -8.36
C GLU A 283 -45.18 -27.98 -8.49
N LEU A 284 -43.93 -27.64 -8.83
CA LEU A 284 -43.50 -26.27 -9.04
C LEU A 284 -44.02 -25.73 -10.37
N ALA A 285 -43.96 -26.56 -11.43
CA ALA A 285 -44.44 -26.22 -12.75
C ALA A 285 -45.94 -25.93 -12.77
N ALA A 286 -46.75 -26.69 -12.02
CA ALA A 286 -48.20 -26.50 -11.94
C ALA A 286 -48.60 -25.14 -11.36
N ASN A 287 -47.77 -24.56 -10.49
CA ASN A 287 -48.07 -23.32 -9.76
C ASN A 287 -47.25 -22.12 -10.26
N ALA A 288 -46.46 -22.28 -11.31
CA ALA A 288 -45.54 -21.24 -11.75
C ALA A 288 -46.26 -20.11 -12.49
N LEU A 289 -46.17 -18.90 -11.94
CA LEU A 289 -46.67 -17.67 -12.55
C LEU A 289 -45.80 -17.19 -13.71
N VAL A 290 -44.55 -17.64 -13.76
CA VAL A 290 -43.55 -17.28 -14.76
C VAL A 290 -42.91 -18.58 -15.27
N GLU A 291 -42.75 -18.67 -16.59
CA GLU A 291 -42.03 -19.80 -17.20
C GLU A 291 -40.61 -19.89 -16.63
N PHE A 292 -40.13 -21.09 -16.38
CA PHE A 292 -38.79 -21.32 -15.87
C PHE A 292 -38.22 -22.63 -16.43
N SER A 293 -36.91 -22.74 -16.39
CA SER A 293 -36.20 -23.99 -16.70
C SER A 293 -35.36 -24.42 -15.51
N THR A 294 -35.32 -25.72 -15.25
CA THR A 294 -34.50 -26.33 -14.22
C THR A 294 -33.19 -26.88 -14.80
N TYR A 295 -32.08 -26.58 -14.13
CA TYR A 295 -30.73 -27.04 -14.52
C TYR A 295 -30.06 -27.76 -13.36
N ALA A 296 -29.26 -28.77 -13.64
CA ALA A 296 -28.46 -29.46 -12.63
C ALA A 296 -27.00 -29.55 -13.07
N PHE A 297 -26.11 -29.14 -12.16
CA PHE A 297 -24.66 -29.10 -12.40
C PHE A 297 -23.89 -30.13 -11.56
N LEU A 298 -24.59 -30.81 -10.66
CA LEU A 298 -24.07 -31.88 -9.82
C LEU A 298 -24.95 -33.13 -9.95
N MET A 299 -24.29 -34.28 -9.90
CA MET A 299 -24.91 -35.59 -9.97
C MET A 299 -24.53 -36.40 -8.75
N SER A 300 -25.48 -37.13 -8.15
CA SER A 300 -25.24 -38.11 -7.11
C SER A 300 -25.69 -39.48 -7.59
N ASN A 301 -24.75 -40.41 -7.81
CA ASN A 301 -25.03 -41.73 -8.41
C ASN A 301 -25.89 -41.62 -9.69
N GLY A 302 -25.57 -40.68 -10.58
CA GLY A 302 -26.32 -40.42 -11.81
C GLY A 302 -27.67 -39.71 -11.63
N THR A 303 -28.03 -39.28 -10.42
CA THR A 303 -29.25 -38.49 -10.14
C THR A 303 -28.91 -37.02 -9.97
N PRO A 304 -29.60 -36.09 -10.66
CA PRO A 304 -29.43 -34.66 -10.47
C PRO A 304 -29.63 -34.22 -9.01
N ILE A 305 -28.71 -33.43 -8.46
CA ILE A 305 -28.86 -32.82 -7.13
C ILE A 305 -28.63 -31.30 -7.21
N GLY A 306 -29.20 -30.56 -6.25
CA GLY A 306 -28.96 -29.12 -6.14
C GLY A 306 -29.47 -28.31 -7.34
N SER A 307 -30.61 -28.71 -7.91
CA SER A 307 -31.16 -28.10 -9.12
C SER A 307 -31.40 -26.59 -8.98
N GLN A 308 -31.02 -25.84 -10.01
CA GLN A 308 -31.14 -24.39 -10.11
C GLN A 308 -32.31 -24.00 -11.02
N TYR A 309 -32.98 -22.90 -10.70
CA TYR A 309 -34.18 -22.44 -11.40
C TYR A 309 -33.94 -21.08 -12.05
N VAL A 310 -34.04 -21.04 -13.38
CA VAL A 310 -33.86 -19.81 -14.16
C VAL A 310 -35.20 -19.38 -14.71
N ARG A 311 -35.60 -18.13 -14.47
CA ARG A 311 -36.90 -17.61 -14.90
C ARG A 311 -36.82 -16.99 -16.29
N HIS A 312 -37.93 -17.10 -17.02
CA HIS A 312 -38.11 -16.62 -18.39
C HIS A 312 -39.32 -15.69 -18.47
N PRO A 313 -39.27 -14.49 -17.86
CA PRO A 313 -40.36 -13.55 -17.95
C PRO A 313 -40.57 -13.10 -19.41
N ASN A 314 -41.83 -12.90 -19.79
CA ASN A 314 -42.19 -12.37 -21.11
C ASN A 314 -41.84 -10.88 -21.27
N VAL A 315 -41.78 -10.15 -20.15
CA VAL A 315 -41.43 -8.72 -20.07
C VAL A 315 -40.52 -8.56 -18.85
N SER A 316 -39.37 -7.92 -19.03
CA SER A 316 -38.47 -7.61 -17.92
C SER A 316 -37.82 -6.25 -18.12
N LEU A 317 -37.51 -5.58 -17.01
CA LEU A 317 -36.72 -4.33 -17.01
C LEU A 317 -35.21 -4.60 -16.96
N ASP A 318 -34.83 -5.79 -16.53
CA ASP A 318 -33.44 -6.22 -16.32
C ASP A 318 -33.23 -7.68 -16.74
N TYR A 319 -31.99 -8.11 -16.94
CA TYR A 319 -31.67 -9.52 -17.13
C TYR A 319 -31.78 -10.30 -15.80
N ASP A 320 -32.05 -11.60 -15.88
CA ASP A 320 -31.88 -12.54 -14.77
C ASP A 320 -30.46 -13.12 -14.90
N LEU A 321 -29.54 -12.61 -14.07
CA LEU A 321 -28.14 -13.03 -14.03
C LEU A 321 -27.90 -13.83 -12.75
N GLN A 322 -27.41 -15.05 -12.90
CA GLN A 322 -27.10 -15.95 -11.80
C GLN A 322 -25.68 -16.47 -12.00
N ALA A 323 -24.94 -16.65 -10.92
CA ALA A 323 -23.58 -17.18 -10.98
C ALA A 323 -23.35 -18.19 -9.86
N TYR A 324 -22.65 -19.27 -10.17
CA TYR A 324 -22.50 -20.42 -9.29
C TYR A 324 -21.06 -20.90 -9.25
N ALA A 325 -20.53 -21.14 -8.05
CA ALA A 325 -19.32 -21.91 -7.86
C ALA A 325 -19.72 -23.36 -7.58
N ILE A 326 -19.43 -24.26 -8.52
CA ILE A 326 -19.78 -25.68 -8.40
C ILE A 326 -18.53 -26.43 -7.95
N VAL A 327 -18.55 -26.89 -6.71
CA VAL A 327 -17.50 -27.70 -6.10
C VAL A 327 -18.13 -28.96 -5.51
N PRO A 328 -17.73 -30.16 -5.94
CA PRO A 328 -18.17 -31.39 -5.32
C PRO A 328 -17.80 -31.41 -3.82
N PRO A 329 -18.68 -31.87 -2.93
CA PRO A 329 -18.38 -31.93 -1.50
C PRO A 329 -17.14 -32.80 -1.24
N PRO A 330 -16.12 -32.29 -0.53
CA PRO A 330 -14.91 -33.05 -0.28
C PRO A 330 -15.22 -34.33 0.51
N GLY A 331 -14.66 -35.45 0.05
CA GLY A 331 -14.83 -36.76 0.70
C GLY A 331 -16.13 -37.50 0.37
N VAL A 332 -16.99 -36.95 -0.49
CA VAL A 332 -18.23 -37.62 -0.93
C VAL A 332 -18.07 -38.14 -2.36
N SER A 333 -17.53 -39.35 -2.50
CA SER A 333 -17.21 -39.95 -3.81
C SER A 333 -18.43 -40.24 -4.70
N SER A 334 -19.65 -40.22 -4.15
CA SER A 334 -20.88 -40.42 -4.93
C SER A 334 -21.35 -39.16 -5.65
N VAL A 335 -20.81 -37.99 -5.30
CA VAL A 335 -21.21 -36.70 -5.88
C VAL A 335 -20.13 -36.22 -6.86
N GLU A 336 -20.53 -35.95 -8.09
CA GLU A 336 -19.67 -35.54 -9.19
C GLU A 336 -20.26 -34.35 -9.96
N LEU A 337 -19.43 -33.66 -10.72
CA LEU A 337 -19.89 -32.62 -11.65
C LEU A 337 -20.76 -33.25 -12.75
N ALA A 338 -21.78 -32.55 -13.24
CA ALA A 338 -22.54 -33.03 -14.39
C ALA A 338 -21.67 -32.98 -15.66
N ALA A 339 -21.67 -34.04 -16.47
CA ALA A 339 -21.02 -34.00 -17.78
C ALA A 339 -21.61 -32.85 -18.63
N PRO A 340 -20.80 -32.10 -19.39
CA PRO A 340 -19.36 -32.24 -19.61
C PRO A 340 -18.41 -31.50 -18.66
N LEU A 341 -18.89 -30.99 -17.53
CA LEU A 341 -18.03 -30.20 -16.62
C LEU A 341 -16.93 -31.04 -15.95
N GLN A 342 -17.08 -32.37 -15.96
CA GLN A 342 -16.07 -33.30 -15.46
C GLN A 342 -14.80 -33.25 -16.33
N LYS A 343 -13.63 -33.26 -15.68
CA LYS A 343 -12.34 -33.45 -16.35
C LYS A 343 -11.59 -34.60 -15.67
N ASP A 344 -10.98 -35.47 -16.47
CA ASP A 344 -10.15 -36.55 -15.97
C ASP A 344 -8.91 -35.97 -15.24
N GLN A 345 -8.74 -36.34 -13.96
CA GLN A 345 -7.52 -36.20 -13.15
C GLN A 345 -7.09 -34.81 -12.61
N ASP A 346 -7.78 -33.71 -12.91
CA ASP A 346 -7.40 -32.38 -12.38
C ASP A 346 -8.40 -31.88 -11.32
N ASP A 347 -7.90 -31.51 -10.13
CA ASP A 347 -8.67 -30.74 -9.15
C ASP A 347 -8.90 -29.32 -9.70
N HIS A 348 -10.15 -29.02 -10.06
CA HIS A 348 -10.54 -27.74 -10.64
C HIS A 348 -11.88 -27.26 -10.09
N THR A 349 -12.06 -25.94 -10.04
CA THR A 349 -13.35 -25.35 -9.63
C THR A 349 -14.06 -24.79 -10.84
N VAL A 350 -15.32 -25.20 -11.00
CA VAL A 350 -16.14 -24.73 -12.10
C VAL A 350 -16.97 -23.55 -11.64
N SER A 351 -16.77 -22.41 -12.28
CA SER A 351 -17.65 -21.25 -12.16
C SER A 351 -18.59 -21.17 -13.35
N LEU A 352 -19.89 -21.05 -13.08
CA LEU A 352 -20.91 -20.88 -14.10
C LEU A 352 -21.54 -19.50 -13.99
N VAL A 353 -21.72 -18.83 -15.12
CA VAL A 353 -22.51 -17.60 -15.22
C VAL A 353 -23.65 -17.85 -16.18
N VAL A 354 -24.87 -17.65 -15.70
CA VAL A 354 -26.12 -17.98 -16.37
C VAL A 354 -26.92 -16.69 -16.59
N LEU A 355 -27.28 -16.41 -17.84
CA LEU A 355 -28.00 -15.22 -18.23
C LEU A 355 -29.31 -15.59 -18.93
N SER A 356 -30.43 -15.11 -18.40
CA SER A 356 -31.74 -15.12 -19.05
C SER A 356 -32.21 -13.69 -19.30
N GLY A 357 -32.63 -13.42 -20.53
CA GLY A 357 -33.13 -12.11 -20.97
C GLY A 357 -34.31 -12.23 -21.92
N THR A 358 -35.16 -13.24 -21.75
CA THR A 358 -36.32 -13.50 -22.62
C THR A 358 -37.30 -12.32 -22.72
N GLY A 359 -37.36 -11.51 -21.66
CA GLY A 359 -38.16 -10.30 -21.57
C GLY A 359 -37.47 -9.02 -22.08
N ILE A 360 -36.20 -9.11 -22.50
CA ILE A 360 -35.41 -7.99 -23.01
C ILE A 360 -35.54 -7.88 -24.53
N ILE A 361 -35.64 -6.63 -25.01
CA ILE A 361 -35.79 -6.30 -26.43
C ILE A 361 -34.52 -5.64 -26.95
N PHE A 362 -33.95 -6.16 -28.03
CA PHE A 362 -32.74 -5.63 -28.66
C PHE A 362 -33.12 -4.73 -29.83
N THR A 363 -32.44 -3.59 -29.98
CA THR A 363 -32.64 -2.63 -31.08
C THR A 363 -32.00 -3.08 -32.40
N SER A 364 -31.02 -3.98 -32.33
CA SER A 364 -30.23 -4.48 -33.45
C SER A 364 -29.87 -5.95 -33.21
N PRO A 365 -29.59 -6.74 -34.26
CA PRO A 365 -29.15 -8.11 -34.11
C PRO A 365 -27.76 -8.16 -33.45
N ASN A 366 -27.48 -9.23 -32.73
CA ASN A 366 -26.22 -9.39 -32.00
C ASN A 366 -25.74 -10.85 -31.98
N ASP A 367 -24.46 -11.06 -32.26
CA ASP A 367 -23.81 -12.38 -32.34
C ASP A 367 -22.97 -12.72 -31.10
N ASP A 368 -22.91 -11.83 -30.10
CA ASP A 368 -22.20 -12.13 -28.86
C ASP A 368 -22.81 -13.37 -28.18
N PRO A 369 -22.01 -14.39 -27.80
CA PRO A 369 -22.54 -15.67 -27.31
C PRO A 369 -23.34 -15.55 -26.00
N LEU A 370 -23.04 -14.57 -25.15
CA LEU A 370 -23.79 -14.33 -23.92
C LEU A 370 -25.09 -13.54 -24.20
N PHE A 371 -25.05 -12.64 -25.19
CA PHE A 371 -26.17 -11.74 -25.53
C PHE A 371 -26.80 -12.04 -26.91
N SER A 372 -26.70 -13.28 -27.40
CA SER A 372 -27.08 -13.64 -28.78
C SER A 372 -28.56 -13.35 -29.03
N ALA A 373 -28.82 -12.51 -30.04
CA ALA A 373 -30.16 -12.02 -30.36
C ALA A 373 -30.32 -11.80 -31.88
N GLN A 374 -30.60 -12.88 -32.61
CA GLN A 374 -30.86 -12.87 -34.06
C GLN A 374 -32.36 -12.99 -34.38
N ARG A 375 -33.17 -13.50 -33.44
CA ARG A 375 -34.61 -13.69 -33.65
C ARG A 375 -35.38 -12.36 -33.65
N LYS A 376 -35.93 -11.97 -34.80
CA LYS A 376 -36.84 -10.81 -34.92
C LYS A 376 -38.13 -11.03 -34.14
N ALA A 377 -38.54 -10.01 -33.39
CA ALA A 377 -39.86 -9.96 -32.77
C ALA A 377 -40.95 -9.79 -33.84
N ARG A 378 -42.11 -10.48 -33.67
CA ARG A 378 -43.22 -10.41 -34.63
C ARG A 378 -43.67 -8.96 -34.84
N ASN A 379 -43.81 -8.54 -36.10
CA ASN A 379 -44.26 -7.20 -36.51
C ASN A 379 -43.43 -6.03 -35.93
N SER A 380 -42.15 -6.25 -35.62
CA SER A 380 -41.25 -5.23 -35.10
C SER A 380 -39.89 -5.30 -35.77
N THR A 381 -39.16 -4.18 -35.79
CA THR A 381 -37.73 -4.12 -36.13
C THR A 381 -36.82 -4.52 -34.97
N SER A 382 -37.40 -4.94 -33.84
CA SER A 382 -36.65 -5.34 -32.64
C SER A 382 -36.32 -6.83 -32.64
N TYR A 383 -35.30 -7.22 -31.89
CA TYR A 383 -34.79 -8.59 -31.78
C TYR A 383 -34.97 -9.11 -30.35
N LYS A 384 -35.00 -10.43 -30.20
CA LYS A 384 -35.06 -11.15 -28.92
C LYS A 384 -33.90 -12.13 -28.85
N MET A 385 -33.54 -12.53 -27.63
CA MET A 385 -32.55 -13.58 -27.43
C MET A 385 -32.95 -14.87 -28.15
N ASP A 386 -31.93 -15.56 -28.68
CA ASP A 386 -32.11 -16.78 -29.47
C ASP A 386 -32.44 -17.98 -28.60
N LYS A 387 -31.79 -18.07 -27.43
CA LYS A 387 -32.05 -19.07 -26.38
C LYS A 387 -32.70 -18.43 -25.16
N ALA A 388 -33.39 -19.24 -24.37
CA ALA A 388 -33.96 -18.80 -23.09
C ALA A 388 -32.87 -18.54 -22.04
N VAL A 389 -31.76 -19.30 -22.13
CA VAL A 389 -30.59 -19.19 -21.27
C VAL A 389 -29.33 -19.25 -22.12
N ASN A 390 -28.43 -18.30 -21.89
CA ASN A 390 -27.04 -18.38 -22.33
C ASN A 390 -26.15 -18.59 -21.11
N MET A 391 -25.05 -19.31 -21.28
CA MET A 391 -24.19 -19.70 -20.17
C MET A 391 -22.71 -19.60 -20.54
N ILE A 392 -21.90 -19.20 -19.57
CA ILE A 392 -20.44 -19.28 -19.62
C ILE A 392 -20.00 -20.20 -18.49
N GLY A 393 -19.08 -21.12 -18.81
CA GLY A 393 -18.37 -21.91 -17.80
C GLY A 393 -16.90 -21.53 -17.75
N CYS A 394 -16.33 -21.52 -16.56
CA CYS A 394 -14.93 -21.22 -16.32
C CYS A 394 -14.27 -22.28 -15.44
N ASP A 395 -13.09 -22.73 -15.84
CA ASP A 395 -12.16 -23.47 -14.98
C ASP A 395 -11.31 -22.46 -14.20
N GLU A 396 -11.48 -22.47 -12.89
CA GLU A 396 -10.91 -21.53 -11.93
C GLU A 396 -9.80 -22.19 -11.12
N ARG A 397 -8.57 -21.72 -11.31
CA ARG A 397 -7.40 -22.27 -10.61
C ARG A 397 -6.55 -21.20 -9.94
N ALA A 398 -5.83 -21.62 -8.92
CA ALA A 398 -4.76 -20.85 -8.29
C ALA A 398 -3.52 -21.70 -8.05
N GLN A 399 -2.38 -21.03 -7.93
CA GLN A 399 -1.14 -21.65 -7.46
C GLN A 399 -0.37 -20.65 -6.59
N LEU A 400 0.41 -21.15 -5.66
CA LEU A 400 1.33 -20.37 -4.85
C LEU A 400 2.76 -20.58 -5.34
N CYS A 401 3.54 -19.51 -5.37
CA CYS A 401 4.91 -19.52 -5.87
C CYS A 401 5.85 -18.85 -4.86
N SER A 402 7.07 -19.36 -4.81
CA SER A 402 8.14 -18.81 -3.98
C SER A 402 9.40 -18.59 -4.80
N SER A 403 9.86 -17.33 -4.85
CA SER A 403 11.18 -16.99 -5.39
C SER A 403 12.33 -17.37 -4.45
N LEU A 404 12.04 -17.75 -3.20
CA LEU A 404 13.04 -18.29 -2.27
C LEU A 404 13.52 -19.67 -2.75
N THR A 405 12.58 -20.54 -3.12
CA THR A 405 12.86 -21.90 -3.60
C THR A 405 12.89 -22.01 -5.12
N GLY A 406 12.37 -21.01 -5.83
CA GLY A 406 12.17 -21.04 -7.28
C GLY A 406 11.07 -22.02 -7.73
N ARG A 407 10.18 -22.43 -6.81
CA ARG A 407 9.14 -23.44 -7.05
C ARG A 407 7.75 -22.84 -6.87
N CYS A 408 6.78 -23.48 -7.52
CA CYS A 408 5.35 -23.23 -7.33
C CYS A 408 4.65 -24.54 -6.95
N THR A 409 3.52 -24.42 -6.26
CA THR A 409 2.58 -25.54 -6.10
C THR A 409 2.00 -25.92 -7.45
N SER A 410 1.35 -27.08 -7.53
CA SER A 410 0.45 -27.39 -8.64
C SER A 410 -0.67 -26.35 -8.73
N TRP A 411 -1.26 -26.25 -9.92
CA TRP A 411 -2.53 -25.57 -10.09
C TRP A 411 -3.63 -26.38 -9.42
N GLU A 412 -4.37 -25.74 -8.52
CA GLU A 412 -5.48 -26.34 -7.79
C GLU A 412 -6.77 -25.52 -7.99
N GLY A 413 -7.91 -26.19 -7.82
CA GLY A 413 -9.22 -25.56 -7.69
C GLY A 413 -9.32 -24.67 -6.44
N LEU A 414 -10.45 -23.99 -6.30
CA LEU A 414 -10.81 -23.10 -5.19
C LEU A 414 -12.04 -23.63 -4.43
N PRO A 415 -12.03 -23.69 -3.08
CA PRO A 415 -10.94 -23.29 -2.18
C PRO A 415 -9.74 -24.24 -2.30
N PRO A 416 -8.51 -23.72 -2.40
CA PRO A 416 -7.37 -24.59 -2.62
C PRO A 416 -7.00 -25.33 -1.32
N LEU A 417 -6.48 -26.54 -1.47
CA LEU A 417 -5.91 -27.32 -0.37
C LEU A 417 -4.45 -27.56 -0.73
N PHE A 418 -3.56 -26.69 -0.25
CA PHE A 418 -2.13 -26.82 -0.48
C PHE A 418 -1.43 -27.55 0.69
N PRO A 419 -1.56 -28.88 0.87
CA PRO A 419 -0.93 -29.60 1.99
C PRO A 419 0.60 -29.46 1.96
N ASP A 420 1.18 -29.30 0.78
CA ASP A 420 2.63 -29.16 0.55
C ASP A 420 3.10 -27.70 0.45
N ALA A 421 2.25 -26.71 0.76
CA ALA A 421 2.61 -25.30 0.64
C ALA A 421 3.90 -24.97 1.39
N LEU A 422 4.08 -25.46 2.62
CA LEU A 422 5.27 -25.15 3.40
C LEU A 422 6.55 -25.74 2.79
N SER A 423 6.49 -27.00 2.35
CA SER A 423 7.66 -27.69 1.77
C SER A 423 8.06 -27.07 0.42
N VAL A 424 7.09 -26.63 -0.38
CA VAL A 424 7.32 -25.98 -1.67
C VAL A 424 7.79 -24.54 -1.51
N LEU A 425 7.18 -23.77 -0.60
CA LEU A 425 7.41 -22.32 -0.49
C LEU A 425 8.56 -21.96 0.45
N GLY A 426 8.73 -22.70 1.54
CA GLY A 426 9.69 -22.41 2.61
C GLY A 426 11.07 -23.00 2.41
N GLY A 427 11.20 -24.20 1.85
CA GLY A 427 12.49 -24.90 1.78
C GLY A 427 13.11 -25.11 3.17
N GLU A 428 14.44 -24.97 3.28
CA GLU A 428 15.16 -25.04 4.56
C GLU A 428 15.26 -23.64 5.20
N VAL A 429 14.22 -23.26 5.95
CA VAL A 429 14.18 -22.01 6.73
C VAL A 429 14.16 -22.30 8.22
N ALA A 430 14.58 -21.31 9.03
CA ALA A 430 14.43 -21.37 10.49
C ALA A 430 12.94 -21.48 10.88
N GLU A 431 12.66 -22.04 12.05
CA GLU A 431 11.29 -22.31 12.51
C GLU A 431 10.41 -21.05 12.59
N ASP A 432 10.94 -19.94 13.13
CA ASP A 432 10.22 -18.65 13.19
C ASP A 432 9.87 -18.12 11.79
N ASP A 433 10.79 -18.28 10.85
CA ASP A 433 10.62 -17.86 9.47
C ASP A 433 9.61 -18.77 8.74
N ALA A 434 9.60 -20.06 9.05
CA ALA A 434 8.60 -21.01 8.56
C ALA A 434 7.19 -20.61 9.01
N MET A 435 7.01 -20.21 10.28
CA MET A 435 5.71 -19.79 10.80
C MET A 435 5.16 -18.52 10.12
N ASP A 436 6.03 -17.56 9.78
CA ASP A 436 5.64 -16.36 9.02
C ASP A 436 5.13 -16.71 7.61
N ILE A 437 5.83 -17.65 6.94
CA ILE A 437 5.41 -18.19 5.64
C ILE A 437 4.06 -18.91 5.76
N VAL A 438 3.89 -19.79 6.74
CA VAL A 438 2.66 -20.55 6.97
C VAL A 438 1.48 -19.61 7.18
N ARG A 439 1.60 -18.64 8.09
CA ARG A 439 0.50 -17.70 8.42
C ARG A 439 0.08 -16.88 7.20
N SER A 440 1.05 -16.25 6.53
CA SER A 440 0.78 -15.43 5.35
C SER A 440 0.17 -16.26 4.23
N THR A 441 0.60 -17.52 4.07
CA THR A 441 0.05 -18.44 3.07
C THR A 441 -1.38 -18.86 3.39
N ILE A 442 -1.68 -19.23 4.64
CA ILE A 442 -3.04 -19.60 5.06
C ILE A 442 -3.99 -18.42 4.87
N LEU A 443 -3.57 -17.19 5.19
CA LEU A 443 -4.37 -16.00 4.94
C LEU A 443 -4.78 -15.91 3.47
N ILE A 444 -3.82 -16.01 2.55
CA ILE A 444 -4.11 -15.96 1.11
C ILE A 444 -4.99 -17.14 0.68
N GLN A 445 -4.71 -18.35 1.15
CA GLN A 445 -5.52 -19.54 0.83
C GLN A 445 -7.00 -19.38 1.21
N VAL A 446 -7.28 -18.82 2.40
CA VAL A 446 -8.65 -18.59 2.86
C VAL A 446 -9.35 -17.47 2.07
N LEU A 447 -8.62 -16.46 1.62
CA LEU A 447 -9.18 -15.33 0.87
C LEU A 447 -9.30 -15.60 -0.64
N LEU A 448 -8.55 -16.57 -1.18
CA LEU A 448 -8.54 -16.89 -2.60
C LEU A 448 -9.92 -17.28 -3.15
N GLN A 449 -10.76 -17.93 -2.35
CA GLN A 449 -12.13 -18.27 -2.77
C GLN A 449 -12.98 -17.04 -3.11
N MET A 450 -12.69 -15.88 -2.50
CA MET A 450 -13.39 -14.61 -2.79
C MET A 450 -13.08 -14.07 -4.19
N THR A 451 -12.11 -14.66 -4.88
CA THR A 451 -11.73 -14.29 -6.26
C THR A 451 -12.47 -15.10 -7.33
N LEU A 452 -13.38 -15.98 -6.94
CA LEU A 452 -14.24 -16.71 -7.87
C LEU A 452 -15.12 -15.74 -8.67
N LEU A 453 -15.35 -16.02 -9.96
CA LEU A 453 -16.25 -15.22 -10.78
C LEU A 453 -17.66 -15.05 -10.16
N PRO A 454 -18.29 -16.09 -9.60
CA PRO A 454 -19.53 -15.97 -8.85
C PRO A 454 -19.48 -14.98 -7.70
N GLU A 455 -18.37 -14.91 -6.97
CA GLU A 455 -18.17 -13.93 -5.89
C GLU A 455 -18.01 -12.50 -6.44
N SER A 456 -17.63 -12.35 -7.71
CA SER A 456 -17.54 -11.03 -8.36
C SER A 456 -18.89 -10.55 -8.92
N VAL A 457 -19.80 -11.50 -9.18
CA VAL A 457 -21.16 -11.25 -9.69
C VAL A 457 -22.20 -11.22 -8.56
N GLY A 458 -21.98 -12.01 -7.51
CA GLY A 458 -23.00 -12.53 -6.59
C GLY A 458 -23.81 -11.48 -5.83
N GLU A 459 -25.02 -11.91 -5.42
CA GLU A 459 -25.98 -11.16 -4.59
C GLU A 459 -26.35 -9.75 -5.13
N ARG A 460 -26.24 -9.58 -6.44
CA ARG A 460 -26.47 -8.33 -7.16
C ARG A 460 -27.40 -8.53 -8.34
N THR A 461 -28.14 -7.49 -8.69
CA THR A 461 -28.96 -7.49 -9.92
C THR A 461 -28.07 -7.38 -11.16
N ALA A 462 -28.55 -7.89 -12.29
CA ALA A 462 -27.83 -7.88 -13.55
C ALA A 462 -27.48 -6.45 -14.01
N ALA A 463 -28.38 -5.48 -13.82
CA ALA A 463 -28.13 -4.06 -14.12
C ALA A 463 -26.91 -3.49 -13.37
N SER A 464 -26.59 -4.05 -12.19
CA SER A 464 -25.44 -3.60 -11.41
C SER A 464 -24.17 -4.39 -11.74
N ALA A 465 -24.29 -5.69 -12.05
CA ALA A 465 -23.17 -6.60 -12.29
C ALA A 465 -22.68 -6.62 -13.75
N LEU A 466 -23.54 -6.29 -14.73
CA LEU A 466 -23.18 -6.26 -16.16
C LEU A 466 -22.76 -4.86 -16.61
N GLN A 467 -21.67 -4.78 -17.37
CA GLN A 467 -21.29 -3.59 -18.11
C GLN A 467 -22.30 -3.28 -19.23
N ALA A 468 -22.85 -4.31 -19.87
CA ALA A 468 -23.90 -4.18 -20.89
C ALA A 468 -25.17 -3.49 -20.35
N GLY A 469 -25.42 -3.59 -19.04
CA GLY A 469 -26.54 -2.95 -18.35
C GLY A 469 -26.54 -1.42 -18.47
N ARG A 470 -25.40 -0.79 -18.74
CA ARG A 470 -25.29 0.67 -18.95
C ARG A 470 -26.06 1.18 -20.18
N TYR A 471 -26.30 0.29 -21.14
CA TYR A 471 -27.06 0.57 -22.36
C TYR A 471 -28.44 -0.10 -22.35
N LEU A 472 -28.85 -0.65 -21.20
CA LEU A 472 -30.18 -1.18 -20.97
C LEU A 472 -31.09 -0.07 -20.45
N TYR A 473 -32.17 0.21 -21.16
CA TYR A 473 -33.14 1.23 -20.77
C TYR A 473 -34.56 0.67 -20.88
N ALA A 474 -35.27 0.60 -19.75
CA ALA A 474 -36.66 0.13 -19.69
C ALA A 474 -36.89 -1.22 -20.40
N GLY A 475 -36.02 -2.21 -20.15
CA GLY A 475 -36.09 -3.53 -20.79
C GLY A 475 -35.65 -3.56 -22.26
N ARG A 476 -35.09 -2.47 -22.78
CA ARG A 476 -34.57 -2.38 -24.16
C ARG A 476 -33.05 -2.25 -24.16
N GLN A 477 -32.36 -3.27 -24.69
CA GLN A 477 -30.93 -3.22 -24.92
C GLN A 477 -30.64 -2.39 -26.17
N VAL A 478 -30.07 -1.21 -25.98
CA VAL A 478 -29.83 -0.26 -27.07
C VAL A 478 -28.55 -0.59 -27.83
N ARG A 479 -27.52 -1.07 -27.13
CA ARG A 479 -26.20 -1.34 -27.68
C ARG A 479 -25.52 -2.45 -26.90
N ILE A 480 -24.84 -3.34 -27.60
CA ILE A 480 -23.87 -4.31 -27.06
C ILE A 480 -22.54 -4.00 -27.75
N GLU A 481 -21.44 -3.91 -27.00
CA GLU A 481 -20.13 -3.72 -27.61
C GLU A 481 -19.63 -5.03 -28.24
N PRO A 482 -18.72 -4.97 -29.24
CA PRO A 482 -18.08 -6.18 -29.75
C PRO A 482 -17.38 -6.96 -28.63
N GLU A 483 -17.55 -8.28 -28.65
CA GLU A 483 -16.97 -9.22 -27.68
C GLU A 483 -17.34 -8.85 -26.22
N GLN A 484 -18.59 -8.44 -26.01
CA GLN A 484 -19.10 -8.01 -24.72
C GLN A 484 -18.90 -9.08 -23.65
N TRP A 485 -19.13 -10.36 -23.95
CA TRP A 485 -18.92 -11.44 -22.97
C TRP A 485 -17.50 -11.47 -22.40
N LYS A 486 -16.46 -11.23 -23.24
CA LYS A 486 -15.06 -11.13 -22.79
C LYS A 486 -14.85 -9.91 -21.91
N ARG A 487 -15.48 -8.78 -22.26
CA ARG A 487 -15.42 -7.54 -21.44
C ARG A 487 -16.08 -7.73 -20.08
N GLU A 488 -17.19 -8.47 -20.00
CA GLU A 488 -17.80 -8.84 -18.72
C GLU A 488 -16.86 -9.71 -17.89
N LEU A 489 -16.26 -10.74 -18.50
CA LEU A 489 -15.29 -11.62 -17.83
C LEU A 489 -14.08 -10.84 -17.30
N GLU A 490 -13.45 -10.00 -18.13
CA GLU A 490 -12.33 -9.16 -17.69
C GLU A 490 -12.71 -8.26 -16.51
N TYR A 491 -13.94 -7.74 -16.53
CA TYR A 491 -14.44 -6.86 -15.51
C TYR A 491 -14.67 -7.60 -14.19
N TRP A 492 -15.34 -8.75 -14.24
CA TRP A 492 -15.57 -9.59 -13.07
C TRP A 492 -14.26 -10.16 -12.51
N PHE A 493 -13.31 -10.56 -13.35
CA PHE A 493 -11.99 -11.00 -12.89
C PHE A 493 -11.23 -9.84 -12.20
N ALA A 494 -11.31 -8.62 -12.73
CA ALA A 494 -10.75 -7.45 -12.07
C ALA A 494 -11.40 -7.17 -10.70
N ILE A 495 -12.72 -7.36 -10.57
CA ILE A 495 -13.43 -7.29 -9.29
C ILE A 495 -12.91 -8.36 -8.34
N GLY A 496 -12.75 -9.61 -8.78
CA GLY A 496 -12.23 -10.70 -7.95
C GLY A 496 -10.83 -10.39 -7.41
N LEU A 497 -9.94 -9.85 -8.25
CA LEU A 497 -8.60 -9.41 -7.80
C LEU A 497 -8.67 -8.22 -6.83
N ALA A 498 -9.54 -7.24 -7.08
CA ALA A 498 -9.74 -6.12 -6.15
C ALA A 498 -10.32 -6.60 -4.81
N ARG A 499 -11.24 -7.59 -4.84
CA ARG A 499 -11.80 -8.23 -3.66
C ARG A 499 -10.71 -8.90 -2.82
N LEU A 500 -9.77 -9.61 -3.43
CA LEU A 500 -8.61 -10.16 -2.70
C LEU A 500 -7.84 -9.09 -1.92
N GLN A 501 -7.58 -7.92 -2.51
CA GLN A 501 -6.87 -6.83 -1.84
C GLN A 501 -7.70 -6.21 -0.70
N LEU A 502 -8.98 -5.99 -0.95
CA LEU A 502 -9.90 -5.38 0.02
C LEU A 502 -10.17 -6.31 1.21
N GLU A 503 -10.26 -7.62 0.98
CA GLU A 503 -10.44 -8.60 2.05
C GLU A 503 -9.21 -8.70 2.96
N VAL A 504 -7.99 -8.59 2.40
CA VAL A 504 -6.76 -8.48 3.21
C VAL A 504 -6.82 -7.24 4.10
N LEU A 505 -7.20 -6.08 3.55
CA LEU A 505 -7.42 -4.86 4.34
C LEU A 505 -8.56 -5.03 5.36
N GLY A 506 -9.63 -5.73 4.98
CA GLY A 506 -10.82 -6.01 5.78
C GLY A 506 -10.53 -6.82 7.04
N THR A 507 -9.41 -7.53 7.11
CA THR A 507 -8.97 -8.23 8.32
C THR A 507 -8.50 -7.30 9.45
N VAL A 508 -8.24 -6.02 9.16
CA VAL A 508 -7.66 -5.09 10.13
C VAL A 508 -8.69 -4.64 11.18
N GLU A 509 -9.97 -4.58 10.81
CA GLU A 509 -11.09 -4.20 11.69
C GLU A 509 -12.38 -4.93 11.29
N LYS A 510 -13.32 -5.05 12.25
CA LYS A 510 -14.66 -5.57 11.97
C LYS A 510 -15.38 -4.72 10.91
N PRO A 511 -16.14 -5.33 9.97
CA PRO A 511 -16.96 -4.58 9.04
C PRO A 511 -17.94 -3.63 9.78
N PRO A 512 -18.20 -2.43 9.22
CA PRO A 512 -19.08 -1.45 9.85
C PRO A 512 -20.51 -1.97 9.94
N GLY A 513 -21.23 -1.61 11.01
CA GLY A 513 -22.65 -1.95 11.17
C GLY A 513 -22.96 -3.39 11.57
N VAL A 514 -21.97 -4.30 11.57
CA VAL A 514 -22.18 -5.71 11.94
C VAL A 514 -22.45 -5.87 13.43
N ASP A 515 -23.56 -6.51 13.79
CA ASP A 515 -23.86 -6.90 15.17
C ASP A 515 -22.98 -8.10 15.59
N PRO A 516 -22.16 -7.96 16.65
CA PRO A 516 -21.39 -9.08 17.21
C PRO A 516 -22.21 -10.27 17.70
N SER A 517 -23.52 -10.12 17.93
CA SER A 517 -24.39 -11.23 18.34
C SER A 517 -24.67 -12.23 17.20
N MET A 518 -24.61 -11.77 15.95
CA MET A 518 -24.93 -12.54 14.74
C MET A 518 -23.69 -12.89 13.90
N ALA A 519 -22.53 -12.34 14.26
CA ALA A 519 -21.27 -12.53 13.56
C ALA A 519 -20.20 -13.11 14.47
N VAL A 520 -19.41 -14.03 13.94
CA VAL A 520 -18.20 -14.56 14.60
C VAL A 520 -16.96 -14.12 13.87
N ASN A 521 -15.90 -13.89 14.64
CA ASN A 521 -14.56 -13.77 14.10
C ASN A 521 -13.95 -15.17 13.95
N LEU A 522 -13.72 -15.60 12.71
CA LEU A 522 -13.14 -16.91 12.40
C LEU A 522 -11.77 -17.10 13.06
N TRP A 523 -10.99 -16.04 13.24
CA TRP A 523 -9.66 -16.09 13.82
C TRP A 523 -9.68 -16.29 15.34
N GLU A 524 -10.85 -16.23 15.97
CA GLU A 524 -11.00 -16.59 17.39
C GLU A 524 -11.22 -18.09 17.58
N LYS A 525 -11.58 -18.82 16.53
CA LYS A 525 -11.67 -20.29 16.56
C LYS A 525 -10.26 -20.89 16.60
N ASP A 526 -10.08 -21.97 17.38
CA ASP A 526 -8.76 -22.58 17.62
C ASP A 526 -8.00 -22.91 16.32
N LYS A 527 -8.71 -23.35 15.28
CA LYS A 527 -8.13 -23.66 13.95
C LYS A 527 -7.40 -22.48 13.30
N PHE A 528 -7.85 -21.24 13.55
CA PHE A 528 -7.34 -20.03 12.88
C PHE A 528 -6.71 -19.03 13.85
N LYS A 529 -6.57 -19.39 15.12
CA LYS A 529 -6.02 -18.52 16.18
C LYS A 529 -4.62 -18.00 15.87
N ALA A 530 -3.82 -18.79 15.16
CA ALA A 530 -2.48 -18.40 14.70
C ALA A 530 -2.49 -17.21 13.71
N LEU A 531 -3.59 -16.97 13.00
CA LEU A 531 -3.73 -15.83 12.08
C LEU A 531 -3.90 -14.50 12.81
N LYS A 532 -4.30 -14.50 14.08
CA LYS A 532 -4.46 -13.27 14.88
C LYS A 532 -3.18 -12.44 14.99
N GLU A 533 -2.02 -13.08 14.87
CA GLU A 533 -0.73 -12.38 14.82
C GLU A 533 -0.52 -11.57 13.53
N LEU A 534 -1.21 -11.92 12.43
CA LEU A 534 -1.18 -11.16 11.17
C LEU A 534 -1.96 -9.85 11.25
N CYS A 535 -2.85 -9.68 12.23
CA CYS A 535 -3.60 -8.44 12.41
C CYS A 535 -2.68 -7.22 12.59
N GLY A 536 -1.47 -7.41 13.12
CA GLY A 536 -0.46 -6.35 13.29
C GLY A 536 0.47 -6.18 12.08
N GLY A 537 0.17 -6.84 10.96
CA GLY A 537 1.08 -7.01 9.83
C GLY A 537 0.49 -6.60 8.48
N ILE A 538 -0.62 -5.84 8.43
CA ILE A 538 -1.20 -5.38 7.17
C ILE A 538 -0.86 -3.91 6.95
N LYS A 539 -0.21 -3.62 5.82
CA LYS A 539 0.14 -2.28 5.39
C LYS A 539 -0.94 -1.69 4.49
N PHE A 540 -1.23 -0.42 4.74
CA PHE A 540 -2.16 0.38 3.96
C PHE A 540 -1.79 1.86 4.08
N THR A 541 -2.46 2.74 3.34
CA THR A 541 -2.23 4.18 3.41
C THR A 541 -3.25 4.84 4.33
N SER A 542 -2.80 5.76 5.19
CA SER A 542 -3.69 6.56 6.04
C SER A 542 -3.31 8.04 5.93
N PRO A 543 -4.22 8.91 5.45
CA PRO A 543 -3.94 10.34 5.31
C PRO A 543 -3.76 11.05 6.67
N GLY A 544 -4.36 10.54 7.74
CA GLY A 544 -4.23 11.05 9.11
C GLY A 544 -2.89 10.75 9.79
N HIS A 545 -2.01 10.00 9.13
CA HIS A 545 -0.77 9.49 9.71
C HIS A 545 0.44 9.81 8.83
N THR A 546 1.62 9.77 9.45
CA THR A 546 2.89 9.99 8.77
C THR A 546 3.92 9.00 9.29
N SER A 547 4.58 8.32 8.36
CA SER A 547 5.64 7.38 8.61
C SER A 547 7.00 8.02 8.33
N LEU A 548 7.91 7.87 9.27
CA LEU A 548 9.22 8.51 9.33
C LEU A 548 10.32 7.46 9.36
N SER A 549 11.46 7.69 8.69
CA SER A 549 12.63 6.81 8.77
C SER A 549 13.26 6.89 10.15
N THR A 550 13.27 5.78 10.89
CA THR A 550 13.91 5.71 12.21
C THR A 550 15.42 5.92 12.11
N LEU A 551 16.05 5.39 11.05
CA LEU A 551 17.46 5.61 10.77
C LEU A 551 17.75 7.10 10.53
N GLY A 552 16.99 7.76 9.65
CA GLY A 552 17.18 9.18 9.35
C GLY A 552 16.99 10.06 10.59
N PHE A 553 15.92 9.80 11.35
CA PHE A 553 15.68 10.45 12.64
C PHE A 553 16.84 10.24 13.63
N GLY A 554 17.30 9.00 13.80
CA GLY A 554 18.39 8.66 14.71
C GLY A 554 19.72 9.30 14.32
N LEU A 555 20.03 9.37 13.03
CA LEU A 555 21.23 10.04 12.51
C LEU A 555 21.22 11.54 12.81
N ILE A 556 20.08 12.22 12.64
CA ILE A 556 19.97 13.65 12.96
C ILE A 556 20.19 13.89 14.46
N LEU A 557 19.54 13.09 15.32
CA LEU A 557 19.72 13.19 16.77
C LEU A 557 21.18 12.91 17.18
N GLY A 558 21.76 11.83 16.68
CA GLY A 558 23.13 11.42 17.00
C GLY A 558 24.17 12.45 16.55
N MET A 559 24.10 12.90 15.30
CA MET A 559 25.03 13.90 14.77
C MET A 559 24.86 15.26 15.46
N SER A 560 23.63 15.72 15.68
CA SER A 560 23.37 16.99 16.36
C SER A 560 23.87 16.94 17.81
N GLY A 561 23.61 15.83 18.51
CA GLY A 561 24.11 15.60 19.86
C GLY A 561 25.64 15.58 19.91
N ALA A 562 26.30 14.87 18.99
CA ALA A 562 27.76 14.85 18.91
C ALA A 562 28.35 16.24 18.64
N LEU A 563 27.78 17.02 17.72
CA LEU A 563 28.21 18.39 17.44
C LEU A 563 28.05 19.32 18.64
N VAL A 564 26.95 19.17 19.38
CA VAL A 564 26.73 19.94 20.61
C VAL A 564 27.74 19.53 21.68
N LEU A 565 28.01 18.24 21.88
CA LEU A 565 29.02 17.78 22.84
C LEU A 565 30.43 18.26 22.47
N LEU A 566 30.80 18.19 21.19
CA LEU A 566 32.07 18.72 20.68
C LEU A 566 32.18 20.25 20.87
N SER A 567 31.06 20.98 20.86
CA SER A 567 31.09 22.42 21.12
C SER A 567 31.58 22.79 22.50
N PHE A 568 31.52 21.88 23.48
CA PHE A 568 32.07 22.09 24.81
C PHE A 568 33.56 21.73 24.92
N ALA A 569 34.19 21.25 23.83
CA ALA A 569 35.61 20.92 23.84
C ALA A 569 36.49 22.13 24.19
N ASP A 570 36.11 23.36 23.81
CA ASP A 570 36.85 24.57 24.15
C ASP A 570 36.87 24.87 25.67
N VAL A 571 35.89 24.38 26.44
CA VAL A 571 35.84 24.45 27.90
C VAL A 571 36.50 23.23 28.55
N VAL A 572 36.23 22.05 28.00
CA VAL A 572 36.61 20.76 28.60
C VAL A 572 38.09 20.43 28.34
N VAL A 573 38.62 20.72 27.16
CA VAL A 573 40.01 20.43 26.78
C VAL A 573 41.02 21.22 27.62
N PRO A 574 40.86 22.54 27.85
CA PRO A 574 41.76 23.29 28.74
C PRO A 574 41.63 22.87 30.21
N TRP A 575 40.43 22.51 30.66
CA TRP A 575 40.16 22.05 32.02
C TRP A 575 40.80 20.67 32.31
N LEU A 576 40.71 19.72 31.38
CA LEU A 576 41.28 18.37 31.49
C LEU A 576 42.80 18.32 31.29
N LEU A 577 43.33 19.03 30.29
CA LEU A 577 44.74 18.86 29.91
C LEU A 577 45.72 19.65 30.78
N ARG A 578 45.25 20.62 31.60
CA ARG A 578 46.08 21.49 32.48
C ARG A 578 47.33 22.10 31.83
N ARG A 579 47.46 22.05 30.51
CA ARG A 579 48.59 22.55 29.71
C ARG A 579 48.07 23.70 28.86
N HIS A 580 48.43 24.91 29.27
CA HIS A 580 48.15 26.14 28.54
C HIS A 580 49.13 26.25 27.36
N GLY A 581 48.85 25.53 26.28
CA GLY A 581 49.61 25.69 25.03
C GLY A 581 49.56 27.14 24.52
N TYR A 582 50.58 27.55 23.76
CA TYR A 582 50.70 28.89 23.19
C TYR A 582 49.44 29.34 22.43
N GLU A 583 48.83 28.45 21.64
CA GLU A 583 47.61 28.75 20.88
C GLU A 583 46.41 29.11 21.77
N PHE A 584 46.27 28.44 22.92
CA PHE A 584 45.18 28.73 23.86
C PHE A 584 45.40 30.06 24.57
N GLN A 585 46.65 30.40 24.91
CA GLN A 585 46.97 31.72 25.44
C GLN A 585 46.65 32.80 24.40
N GLU A 586 47.02 32.59 23.13
CA GLU A 586 46.73 33.54 22.07
C GLU A 586 45.21 33.70 21.81
N TRP A 587 44.46 32.59 21.83
CA TRP A 587 42.99 32.60 21.78
C TRP A 587 42.37 33.45 22.91
N GLN A 588 42.95 33.41 24.11
CA GLN A 588 42.51 34.27 25.20
C GLN A 588 42.94 35.73 25.01
N GLN A 589 44.13 35.99 24.48
CA GLN A 589 44.69 37.34 24.29
C GLN A 589 43.97 38.14 23.19
N THR A 590 43.31 37.45 22.25
CA THR A 590 42.54 38.05 21.14
C THR A 590 41.06 38.26 21.47
N ASP A 591 40.64 37.95 22.71
CA ASP A 591 39.31 38.26 23.22
C ASP A 591 39.11 39.79 23.32
N MET A 592 37.95 40.30 22.91
CA MET A 592 37.68 41.74 22.87
C MET A 592 37.88 42.42 24.23
N LEU A 593 37.56 41.76 25.34
CA LEU A 593 37.76 42.34 26.67
C LEU A 593 39.26 42.48 26.98
N LYS A 594 40.07 41.45 26.70
CA LYS A 594 41.52 41.52 26.91
C LYS A 594 42.20 42.52 25.99
N LEU A 595 41.69 42.68 24.76
CA LEU A 595 42.16 43.70 23.84
C LEU A 595 41.87 45.11 24.38
N LEU A 596 40.66 45.33 24.92
CA LEU A 596 40.29 46.60 25.55
C LEU A 596 41.14 46.90 26.79
N GLU A 597 41.35 45.90 27.66
CA GLU A 597 42.21 46.03 28.84
C GLU A 597 43.64 46.44 28.45
N ARG A 598 44.22 45.81 27.42
CA ARG A 598 45.54 46.16 26.91
C ARG A 598 45.59 47.57 26.34
N THR A 599 44.59 48.00 25.59
CA THR A 599 44.56 49.37 25.05
C THR A 599 44.46 50.40 26.15
N LEU A 600 43.62 50.17 27.18
CA LEU A 600 43.51 51.05 28.34
C LEU A 600 44.79 51.10 29.16
N GLU A 601 45.51 49.98 29.28
CA GLU A 601 46.81 49.95 29.97
C GLU A 601 47.88 50.73 29.20
N VAL A 602 47.89 50.63 27.86
CA VAL A 602 48.80 51.40 27.00
C VAL A 602 48.47 52.89 27.06
N GLU A 603 47.19 53.26 27.01
CA GLU A 603 46.74 54.66 27.12
C GLU A 603 47.14 55.26 28.47
N ARG A 604 46.90 54.54 29.57
CA ARG A 604 47.33 54.95 30.92
C ARG A 604 48.86 55.09 31.02
N ARG A 605 49.64 54.24 30.36
CA ARG A 605 51.12 54.36 30.30
C ARG A 605 51.59 55.53 29.43
N LEU A 606 50.85 55.86 28.38
CA LEU A 606 51.14 57.03 27.54
C LEU A 606 50.83 58.32 28.31
N ASP A 607 49.73 58.36 29.06
CA ASP A 607 49.36 59.50 29.90
C ASP A 607 50.42 59.76 30.99
N THR A 608 50.93 58.71 31.66
CA THR A 608 52.01 58.86 32.65
C THR A 608 53.36 59.26 32.05
N VAL A 609 53.59 58.99 30.76
CA VAL A 609 54.81 59.41 30.02
C VAL A 609 54.65 60.81 29.42
N ALA A 610 53.42 61.29 29.18
CA ALA A 610 53.13 62.62 28.64
C ALA A 610 53.08 63.72 29.71
N GLU A 611 52.73 63.39 30.97
CA GLU A 611 52.69 64.34 32.09
C GLU A 611 53.99 65.16 32.35
N PRO A 612 55.22 64.62 32.18
CA PRO A 612 56.45 65.42 32.35
C PRO A 612 56.66 66.47 31.25
N PHE A 613 55.98 66.35 30.10
CA PHE A 613 56.17 67.22 28.94
C PHE A 613 55.13 68.34 28.86
N LEU A 614 53.98 68.22 29.53
CA LEU A 614 52.93 69.26 29.55
C LEU A 614 53.14 70.31 30.66
N ASN A 615 54.00 70.06 31.65
CA ASN A 615 54.29 71.00 32.75
C ASN A 615 55.57 71.85 32.56
N ARG A 616 56.17 71.85 31.35
CA ARG A 616 57.29 72.75 30.99
C ARG A 616 56.84 73.84 30.04
N GLU A 617 55.87 74.65 30.44
CA GLU A 617 55.71 76.00 29.89
C GLU A 617 54.80 76.83 30.81
N LYS A 618 55.42 77.46 31.81
CA LYS A 618 55.10 78.85 32.19
C LYS A 618 56.31 79.43 32.92
N PRO A 619 56.94 80.50 32.39
CA PRO A 619 58.08 81.20 32.99
C PRO A 619 57.71 81.97 34.26
#